data_AF-A0A2W5FPZ7-F1
#
_entry.id   AF-A0A2W5FPZ7-F1
#
_cell.length_a   1.000
_cell.length_b   1.000
_cell.length_c   1.000
_cell.angle_alpha   90.00
_cell.angle_beta   90.00
_cell.angle_gamma   90.00
#
_symmetry.space_group_name_H-M   'P 1'
#
loop_
_entity.id
_entity.type
_entity.pdbx_description
1 polymer ?
#
loop_
_entity_poly.entity_id
_entity_poly.type
_entity_poly.pdbx_seq_one_letter_code
_entity_poly.pdbx_strand_id
1 'polypeptide(L)' 'MAKKGNVIKVRLVSTGKSAAGKLTGFTYYIKKNPKNITEKLSFRKYDPRAVDTETGKRGMHVLFEEKKLPPHKK' A
#
# COMPACT_ATOMS: atom_id res chain seq x y z
N MET A 1 -5.33 18.38 -28.75
CA MET A 1 -4.75 17.23 -28.02
C MET A 1 -5.16 17.32 -26.55
N ALA A 2 -5.72 16.25 -25.96
CA ALA A 2 -6.13 16.27 -24.55
C ALA A 2 -4.90 16.33 -23.64
N LYS A 3 -4.85 17.29 -22.72
CA LYS A 3 -3.75 17.47 -21.78
C LYS A 3 -3.68 16.23 -20.88
N LYS A 4 -2.51 15.59 -20.79
CA LYS A 4 -2.30 14.43 -19.91
C LYS A 4 -2.71 14.81 -18.49
N GLY A 5 -3.70 14.11 -17.94
CA GLY A 5 -4.22 14.37 -16.60
C GLY A 5 -3.12 14.27 -15.55
N ASN A 6 -3.26 15.02 -14.46
CA ASN A 6 -2.25 15.13 -13.39
C ASN A 6 -2.19 13.88 -12.47
N VAL A 7 -2.44 12.70 -13.02
CA VAL A 7 -2.57 11.46 -12.28
C VAL A 7 -1.20 10.89 -11.98
N ILE A 8 -0.85 10.81 -10.70
CA ILE A 8 0.42 10.27 -10.21
C ILE A 8 0.26 8.83 -9.73
N LYS A 9 1.30 8.01 -9.91
CA LYS A 9 1.36 6.65 -9.36
C LYS A 9 1.89 6.72 -7.93
N VAL A 10 1.21 6.08 -7.00
CA VAL A 10 1.61 6.00 -5.58
C VAL A 10 1.72 4.55 -5.13
N ARG A 11 2.50 4.32 -4.07
CA ARG A 11 2.70 3.00 -3.48
C ARG A 11 1.95 2.95 -2.15
N LEU A 12 1.06 1.97 -2.01
CA LEU A 12 0.40 1.64 -0.75
C LEU A 12 1.16 0.47 -0.11
N VAL A 13 1.66 0.66 1.10
CA VAL A 13 2.45 -0.35 1.84
C VAL A 13 1.59 -0.94 2.95
N SER A 14 1.56 -2.26 3.02
CA SER A 14 0.87 -3.00 4.08
C SER A 14 1.44 -2.66 5.46
N THR A 15 0.56 -2.44 6.43
CA THR A 15 0.91 -2.36 7.85
C THR A 15 0.92 -3.73 8.54
N GLY A 16 0.57 -4.80 7.81
CA GLY A 16 0.54 -6.16 8.32
C GLY A 16 1.92 -6.66 8.76
N LYS A 17 1.92 -7.52 9.79
CA LYS A 17 3.12 -8.24 10.26
C LYS A 17 3.13 -9.65 9.71
N SER A 18 4.32 -10.13 9.40
CA SER A 18 4.60 -11.53 9.04
C SER A 18 4.76 -12.40 10.29
N ALA A 19 4.85 -13.71 10.10
CA ALA A 19 5.12 -14.68 11.18
C ALA A 19 6.41 -14.37 11.98
N ALA A 20 7.38 -13.70 11.36
CA ALA A 20 8.62 -13.27 12.01
C ALA A 20 8.51 -11.91 12.73
N GLY A 21 7.30 -11.36 12.89
CA GLY A 21 7.04 -10.07 13.53
C GLY A 21 7.43 -8.84 12.70
N LYS A 22 8.03 -9.02 11.52
CA LYS A 22 8.43 -7.94 10.59
C LYS A 22 7.27 -7.54 9.68
N LEU A 23 7.27 -6.28 9.22
CA LEU A 23 6.33 -5.82 8.19
C LEU A 23 6.41 -6.72 6.95
N THR A 24 5.26 -7.08 6.38
CA THR A 24 5.20 -8.01 5.22
C THR A 24 5.89 -7.46 3.97
N GLY A 25 5.98 -6.13 3.87
CA GLY A 25 6.49 -5.44 2.68
C GLY A 25 5.61 -5.63 1.46
N PHE A 26 4.38 -6.13 1.61
CA PHE A 26 3.44 -6.26 0.51
C PHE A 26 2.94 -4.88 0.10
N THR A 27 2.92 -4.60 -1.20
CA THR A 27 2.60 -3.26 -1.69
C THR A 27 1.68 -3.29 -2.88
N TYR A 28 0.70 -2.39 -2.89
CA TYR A 28 -0.11 -2.08 -4.07
C TYR A 28 0.37 -0.80 -4.73
N TYR A 29 0.21 -0.74 -6.05
CA TYR A 29 0.42 0.50 -6.79
C TYR A 29 -0.93 0.98 -7.32
N ILE A 30 -1.26 2.22 -7.00
CA ILE A 30 -2.50 2.85 -7.47
C ILE A 30 -2.20 4.21 -8.09
N LYS A 31 -3.16 4.72 -8.84
CA LYS A 31 -3.12 6.05 -9.43
C LYS A 31 -3.98 6.99 -8.60
N LYS A 32 -3.47 8.18 -8.27
CA LYS A 32 -4.25 9.23 -7.61
C LYS A 32 -4.12 10.56 -8.34
N ASN A 33 -5.17 11.38 -8.29
CA ASN A 33 -5.12 12.76 -8.74
C ASN A 33 -4.88 13.65 -7.52
N PRO A 34 -3.68 14.24 -7.35
CA PRO A 34 -3.33 15.03 -6.18
C PRO A 34 -4.11 16.35 -6.10
N LYS A 35 -4.81 16.77 -7.17
CA LYS A 35 -5.71 17.93 -7.13
C LYS A 35 -7.00 17.64 -6.37
N ASN A 36 -7.50 16.41 -6.44
CA ASN A 36 -8.76 16.03 -5.80
C ASN A 36 -8.52 15.39 -4.43
N ILE A 37 -7.41 14.64 -4.29
CA ILE A 37 -7.05 13.93 -3.06
C ILE A 37 -5.69 14.45 -2.60
N THR A 38 -5.74 15.42 -1.68
CA THR A 38 -4.56 16.08 -1.10
C THR A 38 -3.94 15.24 0.01
N GLU A 39 -4.75 14.48 0.74
CA GLU A 39 -4.31 13.64 1.86
C GLU A 39 -3.63 12.33 1.42
N LYS A 40 -2.97 11.67 2.36
CA LYS A 40 -2.38 10.34 2.16
C LYS A 40 -3.48 9.30 2.14
N LEU A 41 -3.45 8.44 1.12
CA LEU A 41 -4.43 7.37 1.00
C LEU A 41 -4.17 6.26 2.02
N SER A 42 -5.24 5.84 2.70
CA SER A 42 -5.25 4.65 3.54
C SER A 42 -6.44 3.76 3.20
N PHE A 43 -6.19 2.48 2.90
CA PHE A 43 -7.25 1.53 2.54
C PHE A 43 -7.09 0.21 3.27
N ARG A 44 -8.19 -0.41 3.70
CA ARG A 44 -8.19 -1.80 4.13
C ARG A 44 -8.21 -2.72 2.92
N LYS A 45 -7.15 -3.48 2.71
CA LYS A 45 -7.02 -4.46 1.62
C LYS A 45 -6.44 -5.77 2.14
N TYR A 46 -6.62 -6.83 1.37
CA TYR A 46 -6.09 -8.14 1.69
C TYR A 46 -4.56 -8.15 1.54
N ASP A 47 -3.86 -8.64 2.54
CA ASP A 47 -2.44 -8.97 2.46
C ASP A 47 -2.27 -10.49 2.68
N PRO A 48 -1.88 -11.26 1.65
CA PRO A 48 -1.70 -12.72 1.78
C PRO A 48 -0.54 -13.10 2.71
N ARG A 49 0.40 -12.18 2.98
CA ARG A 49 1.58 -12.42 3.81
C ARG A 49 1.39 -11.99 5.25
N ALA A 50 0.33 -11.24 5.54
CA ALA A 50 0.01 -10.82 6.90
C ALA A 50 -0.41 -12.03 7.72
N VAL A 51 0.02 -12.07 8.98
CA VAL A 51 -0.34 -13.10 9.94
C VAL A 51 -1.18 -12.45 11.02
N ASP A 52 -2.32 -13.06 11.29
CA ASP A 52 -3.14 -12.70 12.41
C ASP A 52 -2.45 -13.16 13.71
N THR A 53 -2.27 -12.24 14.65
CA THR A 53 -1.59 -12.51 15.93
C THR A 53 -2.44 -13.38 16.86
N GLU A 54 -3.76 -13.35 16.70
CA GLU A 54 -4.69 -14.08 17.57
C GLU A 54 -4.88 -15.52 17.07
N THR A 55 -5.13 -15.69 15.77
CA THR A 55 -5.40 -17.01 15.19
C THR A 55 -4.17 -17.71 14.63
N GLY A 56 -3.05 -17.01 14.46
CA GLY A 56 -1.83 -17.53 13.82
C GLY A 56 -1.98 -17.83 12.33
N LYS A 57 -3.13 -17.53 11.73
CA LYS A 57 -3.42 -17.82 10.32
C LYS A 57 -2.80 -16.78 9.40
N ARG A 58 -2.37 -17.23 8.22
CA ARG A 58 -1.85 -16.38 7.15
C ARG A 58 -3.01 -15.82 6.32
N GLY A 59 -2.88 -14.55 5.93
CA GLY A 59 -3.80 -13.84 5.07
C GLY A 59 -4.88 -13.11 5.86
N MET A 60 -4.84 -11.78 5.88
CA MET A 60 -5.92 -10.97 6.48
C MET A 60 -6.04 -9.60 5.80
N HIS A 61 -7.19 -8.96 5.98
CA HIS A 61 -7.36 -7.57 5.58
C HIS A 61 -6.68 -6.64 6.57
N VAL A 62 -5.68 -5.91 6.10
CA VAL A 62 -4.90 -4.96 6.88
C VAL A 62 -5.00 -3.57 6.28
N LEU A 63 -4.60 -2.57 7.06
CA LEU A 63 -4.49 -1.21 6.56
C LEU A 63 -3.27 -1.11 5.64
N PHE A 64 -3.45 -0.42 4.52
CA PHE A 64 -2.37 -0.06 3.61
C PHE A 64 -2.24 1.45 3.59
N GLU A 65 -1.02 1.94 3.79
CA GLU A 65 -0.72 3.36 3.86
C GLU A 65 0.11 3.83 2.67
N GLU A 66 -0.18 5.03 2.18
CA GLU A 66 0.59 5.63 1.11
C GLU A 66 2.02 5.98 1.55
N LYS A 67 3.00 5.43 0.82
CA LYS A 67 4.42 5.78 0.92
C LYS A 67 4.95 6.20 -0.45
N LYS A 68 6.11 6.88 -0.42
CA LYS A 68 6.86 7.25 -1.63
C LYS A 68 7.14 6.02 -2.49
N LEU A 69 7.13 6.21 -3.81
CA LEU A 69 7.59 5.20 -4.76
C LEU A 69 9.02 4.77 -4.42
N PRO A 70 9.37 3.49 -4.65
CA PRO A 70 10.73 3.04 -4.46
C PRO A 70 11.66 3.85 -5.38
N PRO A 71 12.89 4.16 -4.94
CA PRO A 71 13.86 4.83 -5.79
C PRO A 71 14.08 4.00 -7.05
N HIS A 72 14.05 4.64 -8.21
CA HIS A 72 14.51 3.99 -9.44
C HIS A 72 15.99 3.65 -9.25
N LYS A 73 16.42 2.45 -9.68
CA LYS A 73 17.85 2.11 -9.67
C LYS A 73 18.61 3.22 -10.41
N LYS A 74 19.68 3.72 -9.78
CA LYS A 74 20.68 4.53 -10.48
C LYS A 74 21.43 3.64 -11.46
#